data_AF-A0A8S1CAS5-F1
#
_entry.id   AF-A0A8S1CAS5-F1
#
_cell.length_a   1.000
_cell.length_b   1.000
_cell.length_c   1.000
_cell.angle_alpha   90.00
_cell.angle_beta   90.00
_cell.angle_gamma   90.00
#
_symmetry.space_group_name_H-M   'P 1'
#
loop_
_entity.id
_entity.type
_entity.pdbx_description
1 polymer ?
#
loop_
_entity_poly.entity_id
_entity_poly.type
_entity_poly.pdbx_seq_one_letter_code
_entity_poly.pdbx_strand_id
1 'polypeptide(L)'
;MNGLRHLVTRGAAPLLSRRAVNGVLATRKSHTVETGAPLTHFTDEETMLRDTVRKLATEKIAPLVKKMDEEEKIDAGVLQSLFDNGLMGIEVPDEYGGTGASFFSSMLVVEELSRIDASVAAACDVHNTLVVNLMAQLGNEEQKKKYLPRLSQDMVGSFCLSEPLAGSDAFSLKTEAKKDGDHFVINGSKMWITNSDVAGVFLVMANADPSLGYRGITCFIVDREMPGVSVAPKEKKLGIRASGTCMVHFDNVRVPESNILGEYGKGYRYAAGMLNEGRIGIGAQMVGLAQGCFDATIPYTLERKQFKQSIYDFQVCNNFIYHI
;
A
#
# COMPACT_ATOMS: atom_id res chain seq x y z
N MET A 1 -54.26 2.62 -27.62
CA MET A 1 -53.23 2.43 -28.66
C MET A 1 -52.09 3.41 -28.39
N ASN A 2 -50.90 2.86 -28.14
CA ASN A 2 -49.53 3.35 -28.44
C ASN A 2 -49.29 4.88 -28.54
N GLY A 3 -48.29 5.49 -27.91
CA GLY A 3 -47.10 4.94 -27.27
C GLY A 3 -46.10 6.02 -26.81
N LEU A 4 -45.07 5.50 -26.15
CA LEU A 4 -43.85 6.11 -25.60
C LEU A 4 -43.22 7.25 -26.42
N ARG A 5 -42.63 8.23 -25.70
CA ARG A 5 -41.16 8.32 -25.53
C ARG A 5 -40.76 9.29 -24.41
N HIS A 6 -40.02 8.75 -23.44
CA HIS A 6 -39.33 9.43 -22.35
C HIS A 6 -38.14 10.25 -22.88
N LEU A 7 -37.95 11.46 -22.32
CA LEU A 7 -36.63 12.06 -22.14
C LEU A 7 -36.48 12.41 -20.66
N VAL A 8 -35.68 11.63 -19.94
CA VAL A 8 -35.21 11.96 -18.58
C VAL A 8 -33.76 12.38 -18.73
N THR A 9 -33.49 13.69 -18.70
CA THR A 9 -32.14 14.23 -18.53
C THR A 9 -31.75 14.11 -17.06
N ARG A 10 -30.85 13.17 -16.76
CA ARG A 10 -30.16 13.08 -15.47
C ARG A 10 -29.18 14.25 -15.35
N GLY A 11 -29.31 15.06 -14.30
CA GLY A 11 -28.33 16.06 -13.92
C GLY A 11 -27.02 15.40 -13.49
N ALA A 12 -25.92 15.77 -14.14
CA ALA A 12 -24.57 15.42 -13.72
C ALA A 12 -24.14 16.36 -12.58
N ALA A 13 -23.66 15.79 -11.47
CA ALA A 13 -22.95 16.54 -10.44
C ALA A 13 -21.60 17.04 -11.00
N PRO A 14 -21.10 18.21 -10.58
CA PRO A 14 -19.91 18.80 -11.18
C PRO A 14 -18.66 18.01 -10.74
N LEU A 15 -17.98 17.43 -11.72
CA LEU A 15 -16.60 16.96 -11.60
C LEU A 15 -15.70 18.16 -11.31
N LEU A 16 -14.99 18.13 -10.18
CA LEU A 16 -13.90 19.07 -9.92
C LEU A 16 -12.84 18.90 -11.01
N SER A 17 -12.56 19.98 -11.75
CA SER A 17 -11.62 19.92 -12.88
C SER A 17 -10.19 19.67 -12.38
N ARG A 18 -9.43 18.85 -13.11
CA ARG A 18 -7.98 18.56 -12.95
C ARG A 18 -7.09 19.79 -12.74
N ARG A 19 -7.57 20.99 -13.02
CA ARG A 19 -6.85 22.26 -12.86
C ARG A 19 -6.79 22.79 -11.42
N ALA A 20 -7.67 22.33 -10.53
CA ALA A 20 -7.69 22.79 -9.14
C ALA A 20 -6.53 22.19 -8.31
N VAL A 21 -6.06 20.99 -8.66
CA VAL A 21 -4.90 20.34 -8.01
C VAL A 21 -3.59 20.88 -8.58
N ASN A 22 -3.51 21.11 -9.90
CA ASN A 22 -2.27 21.56 -10.57
C ASN A 22 -1.97 23.06 -10.44
N GLY A 23 -2.86 23.86 -9.84
CA GLY A 23 -2.77 25.32 -9.84
C GLY A 23 -1.97 25.96 -8.70
N VAL A 24 -1.55 25.20 -7.68
CA VAL A 24 -1.03 25.77 -6.42
C VAL A 24 0.48 25.50 -6.19
N LEU A 25 1.12 24.60 -6.94
CA LEU A 25 2.48 24.14 -6.64
C LEU A 25 3.63 24.90 -7.31
N ALA A 26 3.36 26.07 -7.89
CA ALA A 26 4.40 26.91 -8.49
C ALA A 26 5.05 27.89 -7.48
N THR A 27 5.67 27.37 -6.43
CA THR A 27 6.86 27.98 -5.77
C THR A 27 7.44 27.00 -4.74
N ARG A 28 8.63 26.45 -4.99
CA ARG A 28 9.43 25.78 -3.95
C ARG A 28 9.80 26.81 -2.86
N LYS A 29 8.99 26.89 -1.80
CA LYS A 29 9.46 27.32 -0.49
C LYS A 29 9.75 26.07 0.31
N SER A 30 10.94 25.97 0.88
CA SER A 30 11.23 24.93 1.87
C SER A 30 10.28 25.14 3.05
N HIS A 31 9.24 24.31 3.16
CA HIS A 31 8.36 24.31 4.33
C HIS A 31 9.07 23.56 5.46
N THR A 32 10.01 24.26 6.11
CA THR A 32 10.60 23.80 7.36
C THR A 32 9.54 23.91 8.45
N VAL A 33 9.11 22.79 9.02
CA VAL A 33 8.39 22.77 10.30
C VAL A 33 9.25 23.55 11.30
N GLU A 34 8.65 24.53 11.99
CA GLU A 34 9.36 25.31 13.00
C GLU A 34 10.01 24.37 14.02
N THR A 35 11.32 24.52 14.24
CA THR A 35 12.08 23.69 15.18
C THR A 35 11.51 23.85 16.58
N GLY A 36 10.94 22.79 17.16
CA GLY A 36 10.33 22.80 18.50
C GLY A 36 8.79 22.76 18.52
N ALA A 37 8.12 22.74 17.36
CA ALA A 37 6.69 22.48 17.30
C ALA A 37 6.32 21.04 17.75
N PRO A 38 5.12 20.81 18.30
CA PRO A 38 4.63 19.47 18.59
C PRO A 38 4.60 18.58 17.33
N LEU A 39 4.80 17.27 17.47
CA LEU A 39 4.72 16.31 16.35
C LEU A 39 3.35 16.29 15.65
N THR A 40 2.31 16.82 16.31
CA THR A 40 0.95 16.97 15.76
C THR A 40 0.75 18.27 14.97
N HIS A 41 1.78 19.11 14.86
CA HIS A 41 1.77 20.30 14.04
C HIS A 41 2.18 19.94 12.61
N PHE A 42 1.18 19.90 11.71
CA PHE A 42 1.36 19.57 10.31
C PHE A 42 1.50 20.83 9.46
N THR A 43 2.19 20.70 8.34
CA THR A 43 2.16 21.71 7.28
C THR A 43 0.76 21.84 6.69
N ASP A 44 0.50 22.91 5.94
CA ASP A 44 -0.78 23.10 5.24
C ASP A 44 -1.06 21.97 4.23
N GLU A 45 -0.01 21.50 3.56
CA GLU A 45 -0.07 20.38 2.60
C GLU A 45 -0.45 19.07 3.30
N GLU A 46 0.24 18.73 4.39
CA GLU A 46 -0.05 17.54 5.20
C GLU A 46 -1.47 17.59 5.81
N THR A 47 -1.91 18.77 6.27
CA THR A 47 -3.27 18.97 6.79
C THR A 47 -4.31 18.75 5.70
N MET A 48 -4.12 19.34 4.52
CA MET A 48 -5.03 19.20 3.38
C MET A 48 -5.09 17.75 2.88
N LEU A 49 -3.95 17.06 2.82
CA LEU A 49 -3.87 15.65 2.45
C LEU A 49 -4.64 14.78 3.45
N ARG A 50 -4.36 14.92 4.75
CA ARG A 50 -5.04 14.19 5.83
C ARG A 50 -6.56 14.35 5.72
N ASP A 51 -7.05 15.58 5.57
CA ASP A 51 -8.49 15.85 5.51
C ASP A 51 -9.13 15.28 4.23
N THR A 52 -8.39 15.29 3.11
CA THR A 52 -8.82 14.68 1.85
C THR A 52 -8.94 13.17 1.98
N VAL A 53 -7.94 12.50 2.55
CA VAL A 53 -7.92 11.05 2.77
C VAL A 53 -9.03 10.64 3.74
N ARG A 54 -9.21 11.38 4.84
CA ARG A 54 -10.27 11.14 5.81
C ARG A 54 -11.66 11.19 5.18
N LYS A 55 -11.90 12.20 4.35
CA LYS A 55 -13.16 12.35 3.61
C LYS A 55 -13.34 11.19 2.63
N LEU A 56 -12.31 10.85 1.86
CA LEU A 56 -12.34 9.72 0.93
C LEU A 56 -12.67 8.41 1.66
N ALA A 57 -11.97 8.15 2.77
CA ALA A 57 -12.16 6.94 3.56
C ALA A 57 -13.58 6.85 4.12
N THR A 58 -14.12 7.95 4.64
CA THR A 58 -15.47 7.99 5.20
C THR A 58 -16.56 7.85 4.12
N GLU A 59 -16.41 8.52 2.98
CA GLU A 59 -17.48 8.57 1.96
C GLU A 59 -17.43 7.38 0.98
N LYS A 60 -16.24 6.85 0.67
CA LYS A 60 -16.05 5.81 -0.35
C LYS A 60 -15.71 4.45 0.23
N ILE A 61 -14.96 4.38 1.33
CA ILE A 61 -14.45 3.12 1.89
C ILE A 61 -15.38 2.59 2.98
N ALA A 62 -15.77 3.43 3.95
CA ALA A 62 -16.57 3.02 5.10
C ALA A 62 -17.86 2.26 4.73
N PRO A 63 -18.63 2.65 3.69
CA PRO A 63 -19.84 1.90 3.30
C PRO A 63 -19.57 0.49 2.78
N LEU A 64 -18.34 0.17 2.39
CA LEU A 64 -17.95 -1.07 1.74
C LEU A 64 -17.16 -2.03 2.66
N VAL A 65 -16.66 -1.57 3.81
CA VAL A 65 -15.77 -2.33 4.71
C VAL A 65 -16.31 -3.73 5.01
N LYS A 66 -17.55 -3.83 5.49
CA LYS A 66 -18.17 -5.11 5.83
C LYS A 66 -18.26 -6.06 4.63
N LYS A 67 -18.67 -5.53 3.48
CA LYS A 67 -18.77 -6.32 2.23
C LYS A 67 -17.39 -6.82 1.81
N MET A 68 -16.38 -5.95 1.81
CA MET A 68 -15.02 -6.30 1.40
C MET A 68 -14.38 -7.34 2.33
N ASP A 69 -14.66 -7.29 3.64
CA ASP A 69 -14.21 -8.29 4.61
C ASP A 69 -14.87 -9.66 4.40
N GLU A 70 -16.21 -9.68 4.22
CA GLU A 70 -16.99 -10.90 3.99
C GLU A 70 -16.64 -11.56 2.65
N GLU A 71 -16.52 -10.77 1.59
CA GLU A 71 -16.14 -11.25 0.24
C GLU A 71 -14.63 -11.51 0.11
N GLU A 72 -13.83 -11.16 1.12
CA GLU A 72 -12.38 -11.22 1.10
C GLU A 72 -11.81 -10.56 -0.17
N LYS A 73 -12.26 -9.34 -0.50
CA LYS A 73 -11.81 -8.65 -1.73
C LYS A 73 -11.96 -7.13 -1.61
N ILE A 74 -10.89 -6.41 -1.93
CA ILE A 74 -10.97 -4.95 -2.10
C ILE A 74 -11.83 -4.64 -3.33
N ASP A 75 -12.80 -3.74 -3.14
CA ASP A 75 -13.65 -3.26 -4.23
C ASP A 75 -12.79 -2.51 -5.28
N ALA A 76 -12.98 -2.84 -6.56
CA ALA A 76 -12.19 -2.24 -7.64
C ALA A 76 -12.35 -0.71 -7.72
N GLY A 77 -13.52 -0.18 -7.34
CA GLY A 77 -13.78 1.25 -7.27
C GLY A 77 -13.02 1.92 -6.12
N VAL A 78 -12.82 1.23 -4.99
CA VAL A 78 -11.96 1.72 -3.90
C VAL A 78 -10.52 1.79 -4.36
N LEU A 79 -10.00 0.71 -4.97
CA LEU A 79 -8.63 0.67 -5.47
C LEU A 79 -8.38 1.75 -6.53
N GLN A 80 -9.28 1.90 -7.51
CA GLN A 80 -9.19 2.96 -8.51
C GLN A 80 -9.22 4.34 -7.86
N SER A 81 -10.04 4.55 -6.83
CA SER A 81 -10.10 5.83 -6.14
C SER A 81 -8.79 6.16 -5.41
N LEU A 82 -8.00 5.18 -4.97
CA LEU A 82 -6.67 5.45 -4.41
C LEU A 82 -5.74 6.02 -5.49
N PHE A 83 -5.72 5.42 -6.68
CA PHE A 83 -4.95 5.92 -7.82
C PHE A 83 -5.43 7.31 -8.26
N ASP A 84 -6.73 7.51 -8.42
CA ASP A 84 -7.32 8.77 -8.89
C ASP A 84 -7.02 9.96 -7.95
N ASN A 85 -6.76 9.69 -6.66
CA ASN A 85 -6.41 10.68 -5.65
C ASN A 85 -4.90 10.74 -5.36
N GLY A 86 -4.05 10.07 -6.15
CA GLY A 86 -2.58 10.12 -6.00
C GLY A 86 -2.02 9.35 -4.81
N LEU A 87 -2.83 8.48 -4.17
CA LEU A 87 -2.45 7.77 -2.94
C LEU A 87 -1.59 6.52 -3.18
N MET A 88 -1.39 6.13 -4.44
CA MET A 88 -0.58 4.98 -4.84
C MET A 88 0.80 5.38 -5.42
N GLY A 89 1.17 6.65 -5.33
CA GLY A 89 2.45 7.17 -5.84
C GLY A 89 2.88 8.42 -5.08
N ILE A 90 2.77 8.38 -3.74
CA ILE A 90 2.83 9.58 -2.89
C ILE A 90 4.21 10.25 -2.99
N GLU A 91 5.27 9.47 -2.81
CA GLU A 91 6.65 9.95 -2.84
C GLU A 91 7.26 9.96 -4.25
N VAL A 92 6.52 9.49 -5.25
CA VAL A 92 7.00 9.48 -6.65
C VAL A 92 7.07 10.91 -7.16
N PRO A 93 8.19 11.34 -7.77
CA PRO A 93 8.29 12.68 -8.34
C PRO A 93 7.23 12.94 -9.43
N ASP A 94 6.78 14.20 -9.54
CA ASP A 94 5.77 14.62 -10.52
C ASP A 94 6.11 14.24 -11.96
N GLU A 95 7.40 14.24 -12.33
CA GLU A 95 7.85 13.86 -13.68
C GLU A 95 7.52 12.39 -14.03
N TYR A 96 7.33 11.56 -13.02
CA TYR A 96 6.90 10.17 -13.12
C TYR A 96 5.42 9.98 -12.76
N GLY A 97 4.65 11.06 -12.60
CA GLY A 97 3.20 11.00 -12.37
C GLY A 97 2.76 10.75 -10.93
N GLY A 98 3.66 10.90 -9.95
CA GLY A 98 3.33 10.90 -8.53
C GLY A 98 2.98 12.28 -7.98
N THR A 99 2.94 12.39 -6.65
CA THR A 99 2.65 13.67 -5.95
C THR A 99 3.87 14.39 -5.40
N GLY A 100 5.03 13.73 -5.36
CA GLY A 100 6.27 14.29 -4.81
C GLY A 100 6.22 14.65 -3.31
N ALA A 101 5.23 14.12 -2.58
CA ALA A 101 4.99 14.42 -1.18
C ALA A 101 5.98 13.68 -0.27
N SER A 102 6.01 14.04 1.01
CA SER A 102 6.97 13.49 1.97
C SER A 102 6.64 12.06 2.38
N PHE A 103 7.64 11.31 2.87
CA PHE A 103 7.41 10.02 3.55
C PHE A 103 6.42 10.15 4.71
N PHE A 104 6.45 11.27 5.45
CA PHE A 104 5.48 11.54 6.51
C PHE A 104 4.05 11.67 5.97
N SER A 105 3.88 12.25 4.77
CA SER A 105 2.60 12.29 4.06
C SER A 105 2.08 10.88 3.74
N SER A 106 2.96 9.96 3.33
CA SER A 106 2.61 8.53 3.17
C SER A 106 2.06 7.94 4.48
N MET A 107 2.68 8.26 5.62
CA MET A 107 2.23 7.77 6.93
C MET A 107 0.87 8.33 7.32
N LEU A 108 0.62 9.63 7.10
CA LEU A 108 -0.69 10.24 7.33
C LEU A 108 -1.78 9.58 6.49
N VAL A 109 -1.50 9.25 5.23
CA VAL A 109 -2.43 8.52 4.35
C VAL A 109 -2.73 7.14 4.92
N VAL A 110 -1.70 6.37 5.30
CA VAL A 110 -1.87 5.02 5.86
C VAL A 110 -2.65 5.07 7.17
N GLU A 111 -2.37 6.02 8.06
CA GLU A 111 -3.09 6.22 9.31
C GLU A 111 -4.58 6.51 9.06
N GLU A 112 -4.91 7.51 8.23
CA GLU A 112 -6.29 7.92 7.96
C GLU A 112 -7.11 6.84 7.23
N LEU A 113 -6.49 6.08 6.32
CA LEU A 113 -7.14 4.91 5.72
C LEU A 113 -7.43 3.83 6.77
N SER A 114 -6.49 3.59 7.69
CA SER A 114 -6.59 2.53 8.71
C SER A 114 -7.65 2.80 9.76
N ARG A 115 -8.01 4.07 9.99
CA ARG A 115 -9.16 4.44 10.83
C ARG A 115 -10.47 3.83 10.33
N ILE A 116 -10.55 3.52 9.04
CA ILE A 116 -11.76 2.98 8.40
C ILE A 116 -11.56 1.51 7.98
N ASP A 117 -10.48 1.18 7.26
CA ASP A 117 -10.22 -0.19 6.81
C ASP A 117 -8.72 -0.50 6.73
N ALA A 118 -8.25 -1.33 7.66
CA ALA A 118 -6.85 -1.77 7.72
C ALA A 118 -6.42 -2.57 6.49
N SER A 119 -7.33 -3.24 5.76
CA SER A 119 -6.98 -3.99 4.53
C SER A 119 -6.61 -3.05 3.39
N VAL A 120 -7.36 -1.96 3.23
CA VAL A 120 -7.10 -0.94 2.21
C VAL A 120 -5.81 -0.20 2.53
N ALA A 121 -5.61 0.15 3.81
CA ALA A 121 -4.38 0.77 4.27
C ALA A 121 -3.15 -0.15 4.05
N ALA A 122 -3.25 -1.45 4.35
CA ALA A 122 -2.15 -2.40 4.08
C ALA A 122 -1.79 -2.47 2.59
N ALA A 123 -2.80 -2.46 1.72
CA ALA A 123 -2.59 -2.49 0.28
C ALA A 123 -1.86 -1.22 -0.20
N CYS A 124 -2.27 -0.06 0.32
CA CYS A 124 -1.66 1.25 0.05
C CYS A 124 -0.23 1.35 0.61
N ASP A 125 -0.01 0.91 1.84
CA ASP A 125 1.29 0.94 2.52
C ASP A 125 2.32 0.08 1.78
N VAL A 126 2.06 -1.21 1.61
CA VAL A 126 2.97 -2.14 0.91
C VAL A 126 3.32 -1.63 -0.49
N HIS A 127 2.34 -1.04 -1.18
CA HIS A 127 2.56 -0.45 -2.48
C HIS A 127 3.56 0.72 -2.42
N ASN A 128 3.31 1.72 -1.56
CA ASN A 128 4.14 2.91 -1.48
C ASN A 128 5.51 2.64 -0.84
N THR A 129 5.53 2.07 0.36
CA THR A 129 6.73 1.99 1.20
C THR A 129 7.69 0.88 0.82
N LEU A 130 7.20 -0.19 0.16
CA LEU A 130 8.06 -1.30 -0.25
C LEU A 130 8.32 -1.34 -1.76
N VAL A 131 7.29 -1.14 -2.58
CA VAL A 131 7.43 -1.32 -4.04
C VAL A 131 7.86 -0.04 -4.72
N VAL A 132 7.05 1.01 -4.57
CA VAL A 132 7.29 2.30 -5.20
C VAL A 132 8.58 2.91 -4.71
N ASN A 133 8.81 2.92 -3.40
CA ASN A 133 10.04 3.51 -2.85
C ASN A 133 11.29 2.77 -3.34
N LEU A 134 11.26 1.43 -3.35
CA LEU A 134 12.38 0.63 -3.84
C LEU A 134 12.66 0.88 -5.33
N MET A 135 11.62 0.97 -6.17
CA MET A 135 11.73 1.32 -7.59
C MET A 135 12.27 2.74 -7.78
N ALA A 136 11.82 3.71 -6.98
CA ALA A 136 12.25 5.10 -7.05
C ALA A 136 13.71 5.29 -6.61
N GLN A 137 14.14 4.59 -5.56
CA GLN A 137 15.49 4.69 -5.02
C GLN A 137 16.52 3.97 -5.90
N LEU A 138 16.21 2.76 -6.37
CA LEU A 138 17.19 1.87 -7.00
C LEU A 138 17.02 1.69 -8.50
N GLY A 139 15.88 2.11 -9.06
CA GLY A 139 15.62 1.99 -10.48
C GLY A 139 16.61 2.84 -11.28
N ASN A 140 17.14 2.27 -12.35
CA ASN A 140 17.79 3.08 -13.38
C ASN A 140 16.72 3.89 -14.15
N GLU A 141 17.16 4.84 -14.99
CA GLU A 141 16.25 5.73 -15.71
C GLU A 141 15.22 5.00 -16.60
N GLU A 142 15.62 3.90 -17.24
CA GLU A 142 14.73 3.12 -18.09
C GLU A 142 13.67 2.39 -17.25
N GLN A 143 14.07 1.80 -16.12
CA GLN A 143 13.17 1.16 -15.17
C GLN A 143 12.19 2.18 -14.57
N LYS A 144 12.68 3.35 -14.13
CA LYS A 144 11.85 4.42 -13.57
C LYS A 144 10.80 4.90 -14.57
N LYS A 145 11.20 5.21 -15.80
CA LYS A 145 10.29 5.62 -16.88
C LYS A 145 9.27 4.54 -17.24
N LYS A 146 9.64 3.26 -17.14
CA LYS A 146 8.73 2.15 -17.42
C LYS A 146 7.71 1.95 -16.30
N TYR A 147 8.14 1.94 -15.04
CA TYR A 147 7.33 1.45 -13.92
C TYR A 147 6.68 2.55 -13.08
N LEU A 148 7.39 3.63 -12.73
CA LEU A 148 6.85 4.63 -11.80
C LEU A 148 5.55 5.29 -12.29
N PRO A 149 5.39 5.64 -13.58
CA PRO A 149 4.11 6.15 -14.08
C PRO A 149 2.96 5.18 -13.91
N ARG A 150 3.20 3.89 -14.16
CA ARG A 150 2.17 2.86 -14.03
C ARG A 150 1.85 2.58 -12.57
N LEU A 151 2.87 2.47 -11.72
CA LEU A 151 2.71 2.31 -10.28
C LEU A 151 1.95 3.48 -9.65
N SER A 152 2.02 4.68 -10.23
CA SER A 152 1.28 5.84 -9.73
C SER A 152 -0.16 5.94 -10.27
N GLN A 153 -0.55 5.15 -11.28
CA GLN A 153 -1.81 5.36 -12.02
C GLN A 153 -2.70 4.12 -12.19
N ASP A 154 -2.14 2.96 -12.52
CA ASP A 154 -2.94 1.81 -12.96
C ASP A 154 -2.38 0.42 -12.59
N MET A 155 -1.19 0.36 -12.02
CA MET A 155 -0.53 -0.90 -11.69
C MET A 155 -0.29 -0.99 -10.20
N VAL A 156 -0.82 -2.04 -9.57
CA VAL A 156 -0.40 -2.42 -8.22
C VAL A 156 0.87 -3.27 -8.32
N GLY A 157 1.81 -3.09 -7.39
CA GLY A 157 2.93 -4.00 -7.23
C GLY A 157 2.94 -4.72 -5.89
N SER A 158 3.74 -5.79 -5.85
CA SER A 158 3.93 -6.65 -4.67
C SER A 158 5.41 -6.86 -4.36
N PHE A 159 5.74 -6.88 -3.07
CA PHE A 159 7.08 -7.17 -2.57
C PHE A 159 7.21 -8.64 -2.19
N CYS A 160 8.19 -9.34 -2.78
CA CYS A 160 8.28 -10.81 -2.74
C CYS A 160 9.55 -11.31 -2.04
N LEU A 161 9.48 -11.42 -0.71
CA LEU A 161 10.60 -11.88 0.13
C LEU A 161 10.38 -13.26 0.73
N SER A 162 9.37 -13.37 1.59
CA SER A 162 9.13 -14.53 2.44
C SER A 162 8.77 -15.79 1.66
N GLU A 163 9.13 -16.94 2.24
CA GLU A 163 8.87 -18.26 1.70
C GLU A 163 8.30 -19.17 2.79
N PRO A 164 7.71 -20.34 2.45
CA PRO A 164 7.15 -21.24 3.45
C PRO A 164 8.15 -21.63 4.56
N LEU A 165 9.44 -21.72 4.24
CA LEU A 165 10.52 -22.06 5.17
C LEU A 165 11.44 -20.87 5.52
N ALA A 166 11.15 -19.67 5.01
CA ALA A 166 11.95 -18.46 5.26
C ALA A 166 11.03 -17.26 5.58
N GLY A 167 10.56 -17.22 6.83
CA GLY A 167 9.78 -16.11 7.39
C GLY A 167 10.70 -15.11 8.11
N SER A 168 10.85 -15.27 9.43
CA SER A 168 11.73 -14.43 10.26
C SER A 168 13.20 -14.55 9.84
N ASP A 169 13.64 -15.75 9.46
CA ASP A 169 14.94 -15.98 8.83
C ASP A 169 14.84 -15.72 7.31
N ALA A 170 14.51 -14.48 6.95
CA ALA A 170 14.15 -14.12 5.58
C ALA A 170 15.26 -14.40 4.53
N PHE A 171 16.52 -14.43 4.96
CA PHE A 171 17.67 -14.59 4.06
C PHE A 171 18.11 -16.04 3.87
N SER A 172 17.42 -17.02 4.47
CA SER A 172 17.58 -18.44 4.14
C SER A 172 16.69 -18.90 2.97
N LEU A 173 16.10 -17.94 2.24
CA LEU A 173 15.28 -18.14 1.05
C LEU A 173 15.92 -19.12 0.05
N LYS A 174 15.05 -19.88 -0.62
CA LYS A 174 15.36 -20.97 -1.56
C LYS A 174 14.93 -20.67 -2.99
N THR A 175 14.20 -19.57 -3.24
CA THR A 175 13.98 -19.12 -4.62
C THR A 175 15.34 -18.76 -5.23
N GLU A 176 15.69 -19.41 -6.33
CA GLU A 176 16.97 -19.25 -7.01
C GLU A 176 16.79 -18.51 -8.34
N ALA A 177 17.80 -17.76 -8.75
CA ALA A 177 17.88 -17.10 -10.05
C ALA A 177 19.16 -17.54 -10.75
N LYS A 178 19.09 -18.55 -11.62
CA LYS A 178 20.27 -19.07 -12.30
C LYS A 178 20.59 -18.25 -13.55
N LYS A 179 21.82 -17.73 -13.67
CA LYS A 179 22.26 -17.02 -14.88
C LYS A 179 22.25 -17.95 -16.10
N ASP A 180 21.66 -17.48 -17.20
CA ASP A 180 21.58 -18.14 -18.50
C ASP A 180 21.74 -17.09 -19.62
N GLY A 181 22.98 -16.88 -20.06
CA GLY A 181 23.31 -15.83 -21.01
C GLY A 181 23.09 -14.42 -20.43
N ASP A 182 22.29 -13.62 -21.13
CA ASP A 182 21.82 -12.28 -20.76
C ASP A 182 20.53 -12.30 -19.91
N HIS A 183 20.10 -13.48 -19.46
CA HIS A 183 18.93 -13.69 -18.63
C HIS A 183 19.28 -14.41 -17.32
N PHE A 184 18.32 -14.39 -16.40
CA PHE A 184 18.23 -15.25 -15.25
C PHE A 184 16.97 -16.11 -15.34
N VAL A 185 17.07 -17.37 -14.94
CA VAL A 185 15.94 -18.29 -14.83
C VAL A 185 15.59 -18.42 -13.37
N ILE A 186 14.43 -17.87 -12.98
CA ILE A 186 13.95 -17.88 -11.60
C ILE A 186 13.08 -19.11 -11.36
N ASN A 187 13.41 -19.86 -10.31
CA ASN A 187 12.64 -21.01 -9.83
C ASN A 187 12.40 -20.91 -8.32
N GLY A 188 11.17 -21.10 -7.89
CA GLY A 188 10.81 -21.14 -6.48
C GLY A 188 9.38 -20.70 -6.19
N SER A 189 9.13 -20.39 -4.93
CA SER A 189 7.81 -19.93 -4.47
C SER A 189 7.96 -18.95 -3.33
N LYS A 190 7.11 -17.92 -3.35
CA LYS A 190 6.99 -16.92 -2.31
C LYS A 190 5.66 -17.08 -1.59
N MET A 191 5.64 -16.76 -0.31
CA MET A 191 4.52 -16.95 0.62
C MET A 191 4.17 -15.63 1.29
N TRP A 192 2.89 -15.44 1.62
CA TRP A 192 2.39 -14.24 2.31
C TRP A 192 2.51 -12.95 1.47
N ILE A 193 2.35 -13.04 0.16
CA ILE A 193 2.59 -11.90 -0.73
C ILE A 193 1.35 -11.01 -0.78
N THR A 194 1.40 -9.90 -0.06
CA THR A 194 0.37 -8.85 -0.08
C THR A 194 0.21 -8.25 -1.47
N ASN A 195 -1.02 -7.94 -1.86
CA ASN A 195 -1.46 -7.42 -3.16
C ASN A 195 -1.31 -8.38 -4.36
N SER A 196 -0.84 -9.61 -4.15
CA SER A 196 -0.49 -10.53 -5.26
C SER A 196 -1.66 -10.96 -6.14
N ASP A 197 -2.89 -10.89 -5.64
CA ASP A 197 -4.10 -11.17 -6.41
C ASP A 197 -4.32 -10.15 -7.54
N VAL A 198 -3.91 -8.90 -7.34
CA VAL A 198 -4.10 -7.78 -8.29
C VAL A 198 -2.80 -7.18 -8.82
N ALA A 199 -1.63 -7.58 -8.27
CA ALA A 199 -0.35 -7.00 -8.66
C ALA A 199 0.02 -7.30 -10.12
N GLY A 200 0.38 -6.26 -10.87
CA GLY A 200 0.92 -6.34 -12.23
C GLY A 200 2.44 -6.50 -12.29
N VAL A 201 3.14 -6.22 -11.19
CA VAL A 201 4.59 -6.39 -11.07
C VAL A 201 4.98 -6.90 -9.69
N PHE A 202 6.01 -7.74 -9.64
CA PHE A 202 6.58 -8.31 -8.43
C PHE A 202 8.04 -7.89 -8.30
N LEU A 203 8.43 -7.38 -7.12
CA LEU A 203 9.84 -7.19 -6.76
C LEU A 203 10.32 -8.43 -5.99
N VAL A 204 11.02 -9.31 -6.69
CA VAL A 204 11.34 -10.67 -6.23
C VAL A 204 12.77 -10.75 -5.71
N MET A 205 12.92 -11.12 -4.45
CA MET A 205 14.23 -11.48 -3.90
C MET A 205 14.50 -12.96 -4.19
N ALA A 206 15.47 -13.22 -5.05
CA ALA A 206 15.93 -14.56 -5.38
C ALA A 206 17.45 -14.66 -5.24
N ASN A 207 17.95 -15.84 -4.86
CA ASN A 207 19.38 -16.05 -4.71
C ASN A 207 20.01 -16.36 -6.06
N ALA A 208 20.79 -15.41 -6.57
CA ALA A 208 21.47 -15.54 -7.86
C ALA A 208 22.84 -16.23 -7.74
N ASP A 209 23.37 -16.33 -6.52
CA ASP A 209 24.59 -17.09 -6.22
C ASP A 209 24.49 -17.74 -4.83
N PRO A 210 23.90 -18.94 -4.73
CA PRO A 210 23.76 -19.65 -3.46
C PRO A 210 25.09 -19.91 -2.73
N SER A 211 26.23 -19.93 -3.43
CA SER A 211 27.54 -20.15 -2.82
C SER A 211 27.97 -18.99 -1.92
N LEU A 212 27.40 -17.80 -2.13
CA LEU A 212 27.63 -16.59 -1.33
C LEU A 212 26.60 -16.44 -0.19
N GLY A 213 25.71 -17.40 0.00
CA GLY A 213 24.64 -17.34 0.99
C GLY A 213 23.74 -16.12 0.76
N TYR A 214 23.44 -15.36 1.80
CA TYR A 214 22.58 -14.16 1.70
C TYR A 214 23.15 -13.07 0.78
N ARG A 215 24.47 -13.07 0.52
CA ARG A 215 25.13 -12.09 -0.36
C ARG A 215 24.92 -12.38 -1.85
N GLY A 216 24.35 -13.53 -2.20
CA GLY A 216 23.88 -13.83 -3.56
C GLY A 216 22.45 -13.34 -3.83
N ILE A 217 21.70 -12.93 -2.80
CA ILE A 217 20.32 -12.46 -2.95
C ILE A 217 20.31 -11.18 -3.77
N THR A 218 19.53 -11.21 -4.85
CA THR A 218 19.36 -10.12 -5.82
C THR A 218 17.88 -9.79 -5.94
N CYS A 219 17.56 -8.51 -6.16
CA CYS A 219 16.19 -8.07 -6.39
C CYS A 219 15.91 -8.04 -7.90
N PHE A 220 14.85 -8.71 -8.34
CA PHE A 220 14.42 -8.78 -9.73
C PHE A 220 13.05 -8.15 -9.89
N ILE A 221 12.87 -7.39 -10.97
CA ILE A 221 11.56 -6.90 -11.41
C ILE A 221 10.95 -7.98 -12.31
N VAL A 222 9.83 -8.56 -11.87
CA VAL A 222 9.14 -9.63 -12.59
C VAL A 222 7.71 -9.18 -12.91
N ASP A 223 7.43 -8.97 -14.19
CA ASP A 223 6.08 -8.62 -14.64
C ASP A 223 5.14 -9.83 -14.45
N ARG A 224 3.89 -9.59 -14.02
CA ARG A 224 2.91 -10.66 -13.73
C ARG A 224 2.71 -11.63 -14.90
N GLU A 225 2.69 -11.08 -16.11
CA GLU A 225 2.40 -11.81 -17.35
C GLU A 225 3.62 -12.56 -17.92
N MET A 226 4.77 -12.53 -17.24
CA MET A 226 5.93 -13.32 -17.68
C MET A 226 5.62 -14.82 -17.62
N PRO A 227 5.94 -15.59 -18.67
CA PRO A 227 5.73 -17.04 -18.68
C PRO A 227 6.40 -17.72 -17.47
N GLY A 228 5.65 -18.60 -16.80
CA GLY A 228 6.10 -19.31 -15.60
C GLY A 228 5.72 -18.64 -14.28
N VAL A 229 5.20 -17.39 -14.31
CA VAL A 229 4.63 -16.75 -13.12
C VAL A 229 3.21 -17.26 -12.91
N SER A 230 2.88 -17.68 -11.70
CA SER A 230 1.50 -17.99 -11.31
C SER A 230 1.20 -17.57 -9.88
N VAL A 231 -0.03 -17.14 -9.63
CA VAL A 231 -0.50 -16.73 -8.31
C VAL A 231 -1.51 -17.76 -7.83
N ALA A 232 -1.26 -18.33 -6.66
CA ALA A 232 -2.14 -19.31 -6.04
C ALA A 232 -3.46 -18.66 -5.58
N PRO A 233 -4.49 -19.45 -5.26
CA PRO A 233 -5.66 -18.93 -4.58
C PRO A 233 -5.30 -18.18 -3.30
N LYS A 234 -6.10 -17.17 -2.99
CA LYS A 234 -5.91 -16.32 -1.82
C LYS A 234 -5.99 -17.11 -0.50
N GLU A 235 -5.15 -16.72 0.45
CA GLU A 235 -5.12 -17.25 1.81
C GLU A 235 -6.36 -16.83 2.62
N LYS A 236 -6.92 -17.78 3.37
CA LYS A 236 -8.01 -17.52 4.33
C LYS A 236 -7.42 -16.98 5.63
N LYS A 237 -7.65 -15.69 5.90
CA LYS A 237 -7.06 -14.97 7.04
C LYS A 237 -8.10 -14.63 8.12
N LEU A 238 -7.62 -14.44 9.36
CA LEU A 238 -8.42 -13.99 10.50
C LEU A 238 -8.97 -12.57 10.30
N GLY A 239 -8.11 -11.64 9.90
CA GLY A 239 -8.41 -10.23 9.66
C GLY A 239 -7.64 -9.75 8.42
N ILE A 240 -7.67 -8.44 8.13
CA ILE A 240 -7.13 -7.86 6.88
C ILE A 240 -7.56 -8.68 5.65
N ARG A 241 -8.81 -9.14 5.69
CA ARG A 241 -9.33 -10.20 4.81
C ARG A 241 -9.53 -9.68 3.40
N ALA A 242 -9.86 -8.41 3.22
CA ALA A 242 -10.02 -7.83 1.89
C ALA A 242 -8.68 -7.75 1.13
N SER A 243 -7.56 -7.52 1.83
CA SER A 243 -6.23 -7.47 1.23
C SER A 243 -5.84 -8.84 0.66
N GLY A 244 -5.45 -8.87 -0.61
CA GLY A 244 -5.00 -10.08 -1.28
C GLY A 244 -3.68 -10.59 -0.72
N THR A 245 -3.65 -11.83 -0.28
CA THR A 245 -2.43 -12.49 0.19
C THR A 245 -2.40 -13.88 -0.41
N CYS A 246 -1.44 -14.16 -1.27
CA CYS A 246 -1.35 -15.42 -1.98
C CYS A 246 0.09 -15.94 -1.96
N MET A 247 0.24 -17.21 -2.32
CA MET A 247 1.53 -17.69 -2.82
C MET A 247 1.75 -17.22 -4.25
N VAL A 248 3.01 -16.94 -4.59
CA VAL A 248 3.44 -16.64 -5.97
C VAL A 248 4.51 -17.66 -6.35
N HIS A 249 4.29 -18.36 -7.45
CA HIS A 249 5.19 -19.39 -7.96
C HIS A 249 5.93 -18.88 -9.19
N PHE A 250 7.19 -19.25 -9.28
CA PHE A 250 8.07 -18.97 -10.40
C PHE A 250 8.58 -20.31 -10.91
N ASP A 251 8.11 -20.73 -12.08
CA ASP A 251 8.56 -21.95 -12.77
C ASP A 251 9.29 -21.56 -14.04
N ASN A 252 10.62 -21.66 -14.01
CA ASN A 252 11.51 -21.32 -15.12
C ASN A 252 11.26 -19.93 -15.73
N VAL A 253 10.96 -18.94 -14.89
CA VAL A 253 10.68 -17.57 -15.33
C VAL A 253 11.96 -16.94 -15.85
N ARG A 254 12.01 -16.65 -17.15
CA ARG A 254 13.17 -16.03 -17.81
C ARG A 254 13.07 -14.50 -17.67
N VAL A 255 14.01 -13.92 -16.92
CA VAL A 255 14.06 -12.50 -16.60
C VAL A 255 15.35 -11.91 -17.18
N PRO A 256 15.31 -10.86 -18.02
CA PRO A 256 16.53 -10.22 -18.54
C PRO A 256 17.43 -9.69 -17.43
N GLU A 257 18.74 -9.64 -17.65
CA GLU A 257 19.69 -9.03 -16.69
C GLU A 257 19.37 -7.56 -16.39
N SER A 258 18.76 -6.84 -17.35
CA SER A 258 18.26 -5.46 -17.19
C SER A 258 17.12 -5.32 -16.18
N ASN A 259 16.50 -6.43 -15.75
CA ASN A 259 15.44 -6.43 -14.73
C ASN A 259 15.99 -6.62 -13.31
N ILE A 260 17.31 -6.68 -13.12
CA ILE A 260 17.89 -6.50 -11.78
C ILE A 260 17.61 -5.07 -11.31
N LEU A 261 16.99 -4.94 -10.14
CA LEU A 261 16.74 -3.66 -9.48
C LEU A 261 17.89 -3.34 -8.53
N GLY A 262 18.60 -2.24 -8.79
CA GLY A 262 19.84 -1.91 -8.11
C GLY A 262 21.00 -2.81 -8.56
N GLU A 263 21.80 -3.29 -7.62
CA GLU A 263 23.01 -4.08 -7.88
C GLU A 263 22.81 -5.57 -7.58
N TYR A 264 23.48 -6.41 -8.37
CA TYR A 264 23.60 -7.85 -8.13
C TYR A 264 24.12 -8.16 -6.73
N GLY A 265 23.50 -9.13 -6.03
CA GLY A 265 23.90 -9.58 -4.70
C GLY A 265 23.61 -8.59 -3.56
N LYS A 266 22.92 -7.46 -3.84
CA LYS A 266 22.55 -6.47 -2.82
C LYS A 266 21.08 -6.54 -2.39
N GLY A 267 20.30 -7.46 -2.93
CA GLY A 267 18.88 -7.61 -2.63
C GLY A 267 18.58 -7.77 -1.14
N TYR A 268 19.44 -8.45 -0.38
CA TYR A 268 19.28 -8.58 1.08
C TYR A 268 19.39 -7.22 1.80
N ARG A 269 20.26 -6.31 1.34
CA ARG A 269 20.43 -4.97 1.93
C ARG A 269 19.21 -4.12 1.65
N TYR A 270 18.73 -4.19 0.41
CA TYR A 270 17.55 -3.46 -0.03
C TYR A 270 16.31 -3.92 0.74
N ALA A 271 16.10 -5.23 0.85
CA ALA A 271 15.01 -5.78 1.64
C ALA A 271 15.09 -5.36 3.12
N ALA A 272 16.26 -5.44 3.75
CA ALA A 272 16.43 -4.98 5.14
C ALA A 272 16.14 -3.48 5.31
N GLY A 273 16.58 -2.65 4.36
CA GLY A 273 16.33 -1.21 4.35
C GLY A 273 14.84 -0.87 4.23
N MET A 274 14.17 -1.41 3.22
CA MET A 274 12.74 -1.17 2.98
C MET A 274 11.87 -1.67 4.13
N LEU A 275 12.24 -2.77 4.78
CA LEU A 275 11.50 -3.24 5.97
C LEU A 275 11.65 -2.29 7.17
N ASN A 276 12.68 -1.45 7.26
CA ASN A 276 12.75 -0.43 8.30
C ASN A 276 11.72 0.69 8.07
N GLU A 277 11.55 1.13 6.83
CA GLU A 277 10.54 2.13 6.46
C GLU A 277 9.13 1.55 6.54
N GLY A 278 8.91 0.36 5.99
CA GLY A 278 7.62 -0.34 6.07
C GLY A 278 7.16 -0.61 7.51
N ARG A 279 8.07 -0.76 8.47
CA ARG A 279 7.71 -0.84 9.91
C ARG A 279 7.05 0.44 10.43
N ILE A 280 7.44 1.61 9.91
CA ILE A 280 6.79 2.88 10.25
C ILE A 280 5.39 2.91 9.64
N GLY A 281 5.23 2.43 8.40
CA GLY A 281 3.93 2.24 7.73
C GLY A 281 2.98 1.37 8.54
N ILE A 282 3.42 0.19 8.98
CA ILE A 282 2.63 -0.68 9.87
C ILE A 282 2.36 0.00 11.22
N GLY A 283 3.30 0.78 11.76
CA GLY A 283 3.06 1.60 12.95
C GLY A 283 1.90 2.59 12.77
N ALA A 284 1.92 3.35 11.67
CA ALA A 284 0.82 4.25 11.29
C ALA A 284 -0.49 3.50 11.09
N GLN A 285 -0.45 2.30 10.50
CA GLN A 285 -1.62 1.45 10.31
C GLN A 285 -2.24 1.07 11.66
N MET A 286 -1.42 0.65 12.64
CA MET A 286 -1.89 0.26 13.96
C MET A 286 -2.46 1.44 14.74
N VAL A 287 -1.81 2.62 14.66
CA VAL A 287 -2.31 3.87 15.27
C VAL A 287 -3.67 4.24 14.70
N GLY A 288 -3.79 4.25 13.36
CA GLY A 288 -5.05 4.59 12.69
C GLY A 288 -6.18 3.62 13.05
N LEU A 289 -5.92 2.31 13.03
CA LEU A 289 -6.90 1.29 13.42
C LEU A 289 -7.36 1.46 14.88
N ALA A 290 -6.40 1.67 15.80
CA ALA A 290 -6.71 1.88 17.21
C ALA A 290 -7.57 3.13 17.39
N GLN A 291 -7.23 4.23 16.72
CA GLN A 291 -7.99 5.47 16.77
C GLN A 291 -9.41 5.30 16.19
N GLY A 292 -9.56 4.62 15.06
CA GLY A 292 -10.87 4.34 14.47
C GLY A 292 -11.77 3.50 15.40
N CYS A 293 -11.19 2.50 16.06
CA CYS A 293 -11.89 1.69 17.07
C CYS A 293 -12.30 2.54 18.28
N PHE A 294 -11.39 3.39 18.77
CA PHE A 294 -11.66 4.30 19.88
C PHE A 294 -12.78 5.28 19.55
N ASP A 295 -12.72 5.93 18.38
CA ASP A 295 -13.72 6.88 17.91
C ASP A 295 -15.11 6.26 17.73
N ALA A 296 -15.19 4.98 17.34
CA ALA A 296 -16.45 4.25 17.28
C ALA A 296 -16.98 3.87 18.68
N THR A 297 -16.07 3.62 19.62
CA THR A 297 -16.39 3.17 20.98
C THR A 297 -16.95 4.30 21.84
N ILE A 298 -16.32 5.48 21.83
CA ILE A 298 -16.69 6.59 22.72
C ILE A 298 -18.17 7.02 22.57
N PRO A 299 -18.69 7.32 21.36
CA PRO A 299 -20.09 7.68 21.20
C PRO A 299 -21.04 6.61 21.71
N TYR A 300 -20.74 5.33 21.43
CA TYR A 300 -21.55 4.21 21.94
C TYR A 300 -21.57 4.18 23.47
N THR A 301 -20.42 4.41 24.12
CA THR A 301 -20.37 4.42 25.59
C THR A 301 -21.19 5.54 26.20
N LEU A 302 -21.28 6.69 25.54
CA LEU A 302 -22.09 7.84 25.99
C LEU A 302 -23.59 7.59 25.80
N GLU A 303 -23.99 6.95 24.71
CA GLU A 303 -25.39 6.69 24.36
C GLU A 303 -25.98 5.47 25.09
N ARG A 304 -25.21 4.39 25.22
CA ARG A 304 -25.68 3.13 25.79
C ARG A 304 -25.92 3.28 27.29
N LYS A 305 -27.13 2.92 27.74
CA LYS A 305 -27.49 2.95 29.17
C LYS A 305 -27.59 1.57 29.80
N GLN A 306 -27.06 1.44 31.01
CA GLN A 306 -27.29 0.32 31.94
C GLN A 306 -27.44 0.88 33.35
N PHE A 307 -28.24 0.21 34.20
CA PHE A 307 -28.52 0.69 35.56
C PHE A 307 -28.98 2.16 35.61
N LYS A 308 -29.76 2.58 34.60
CA LYS A 308 -30.33 3.94 34.42
C LYS A 308 -29.35 5.09 34.16
N GLN A 309 -28.06 4.81 33.93
CA GLN A 309 -27.05 5.82 33.55
C GLN A 309 -26.28 5.40 32.29
N SER A 310 -25.49 6.31 31.72
CA SER A 310 -24.61 5.99 30.60
C SER A 310 -23.57 4.96 31.03
N ILE A 311 -23.15 4.05 30.16
CA ILE A 311 -22.06 3.12 30.51
C ILE A 311 -20.73 3.86 30.66
N TYR A 312 -20.59 5.03 30.04
CA TYR A 312 -19.47 5.95 30.28
C TYR A 312 -19.37 6.40 31.74
N ASP A 313 -20.49 6.55 32.46
CA ASP A 313 -20.49 7.09 33.83
C ASP A 313 -19.91 6.11 34.88
N PHE A 314 -19.71 4.84 34.53
CA PHE A 314 -19.06 3.89 35.43
C PHE A 314 -17.55 4.18 35.48
N GLN A 315 -17.02 4.35 36.70
CA GLN A 315 -15.59 4.61 36.93
C GLN A 315 -14.69 3.59 36.23
N VAL A 316 -15.07 2.30 36.22
CA VAL A 316 -14.29 1.26 35.54
C VAL A 316 -14.17 1.51 34.03
N CYS A 317 -15.25 1.94 33.38
CA CYS A 317 -15.23 2.28 31.95
C CYS A 317 -14.34 3.49 31.68
N ASN A 318 -14.48 4.56 32.48
CA ASN A 318 -13.64 5.75 32.37
C ASN A 318 -12.16 5.43 32.56
N ASN A 319 -11.80 4.60 33.54
CA ASN A 319 -10.40 4.21 33.77
C ASN A 319 -9.79 3.51 32.55
N PHE A 320 -10.55 2.66 31.85
CA PHE A 320 -10.09 2.06 30.60
C PHE A 320 -9.95 3.10 29.49
N ILE A 321 -10.94 3.98 29.32
CA ILE A 321 -10.94 5.03 28.29
C ILE A 321 -9.75 5.98 28.46
N TYR A 322 -9.40 6.37 29.69
CA TYR A 322 -8.25 7.25 29.93
C TYR A 322 -6.89 6.57 29.78
N HIS A 323 -6.85 5.24 29.92
CA HIS A 323 -5.61 4.48 29.77
C HIS A 323 -5.27 4.20 28.30
N ILE A 324 -6.30 3.95 27.49
CA ILE A 324 -6.22 3.79 26.04
C ILE A 324 -5.88 5.13 25.41
#